data_AF-A0A0F2NS42-F1
#
_entry.id   AF-A0A0F2NS42-F1
#
_cell.length_a   1.000
_cell.length_b   1.000
_cell.length_c   1.000
_cell.angle_alpha   90.00
_cell.angle_beta   90.00
_cell.angle_gamma   90.00
#
_symmetry.space_group_name_H-M   'P 1'
#
loop_
_entity.id
_entity.type
_entity.pdbx_description
1 polymer ?
#
loop_
_entity_poly.entity_id
_entity_poly.type
_entity_poly.pdbx_seq_one_letter_code
_entity_poly.pdbx_strand_id
1 'polypeptide(L)'
;MAFFHIDKLMWFIVFATPLSFNLEIGGHGGIGMYLPTDPLMFGVMILFFFKLFYHKRYDINIFKHPVTIAIVINLIWLLFTSITSSMPVVSFKFLLARMWFVVCFYFLATQLFSNYKNYKIYFWAYIIPLIAVIFFSVIRLSIYSFDEKASHWVMSPFYKDHTSYGAALAMYFPILFIFLFKKNTALFKLITFSIIGIFVVGIILSYTRAAWLSLIAAAALFIIYKLKIKFSSLILVGIFMGIMLASSWTSIMHNLEKNDQDSSGELTEHVESMSNVSTDASNLERLNRWSCAWHMFLEKPIVGWGPGTYIFQYAPFQLSNEMTIISTNTSSNGNAHSEYIGPLAESGVLGTLTFLMIVIIVFYRGSLLYHKLEGEKKTVILFTLLGLFTYVLHGFMNNYLDTDKLSVPFWGFIALIVAMDVNYKKSPLNPPKGDLPNTLGDMNNKKN
;
A
#
# COMPACT_ATOMS: atom_id res chain seq x y z
N MET A 1 -11.81 29.94 -11.38
CA MET A 1 -12.54 28.71 -11.79
C MET A 1 -12.01 27.42 -11.14
N ALA A 2 -10.68 27.15 -11.10
CA ALA A 2 -10.13 25.94 -10.47
C ALA A 2 -10.46 25.77 -8.97
N PHE A 3 -10.65 26.89 -8.24
CA PHE A 3 -11.03 26.88 -6.83
C PHE A 3 -12.43 26.32 -6.53
N PHE A 4 -13.35 26.27 -7.51
CA PHE A 4 -14.74 25.88 -7.27
C PHE A 4 -15.00 24.37 -7.42
N HIS A 5 -14.04 23.57 -7.89
CA HIS A 5 -14.25 22.14 -8.16
C HIS A 5 -13.04 21.24 -7.80
N ILE A 6 -12.43 21.46 -6.63
CA ILE A 6 -11.37 20.56 -6.11
C ILE A 6 -11.84 19.10 -6.12
N ASP A 7 -13.10 18.84 -5.79
CA ASP A 7 -13.69 17.50 -5.80
C ASP A 7 -13.62 16.84 -7.19
N LYS A 8 -13.95 17.57 -8.26
CA LYS A 8 -13.89 17.04 -9.64
C LYS A 8 -12.45 16.76 -10.06
N LEU A 9 -11.52 17.64 -9.67
CA LEU A 9 -10.10 17.45 -9.94
C LEU A 9 -9.57 16.20 -9.22
N MET A 10 -9.95 15.99 -7.96
CA MET A 10 -9.62 14.78 -7.22
C MET A 10 -10.18 13.52 -7.89
N TRP A 11 -11.45 13.53 -8.34
CA TRP A 11 -12.03 12.41 -9.09
C TRP A 11 -11.27 12.13 -10.38
N PHE A 12 -10.87 13.18 -11.09
CA PHE A 12 -10.07 13.05 -12.30
C PHE A 12 -8.69 12.45 -12.01
N ILE A 13 -8.00 12.86 -10.94
CA ILE A 13 -6.69 12.28 -10.58
C ILE A 13 -6.84 10.79 -10.25
N VAL A 14 -7.85 10.40 -9.47
CA VAL A 14 -8.14 8.97 -9.17
C VAL A 14 -8.39 8.20 -10.47
N PHE A 15 -9.14 8.78 -11.41
CA PHE A 15 -9.40 8.17 -12.71
C PHE A 15 -8.16 8.10 -13.61
N ALA A 16 -7.33 9.13 -13.60
CA ALA A 16 -6.11 9.16 -14.38
C ALA A 16 -5.05 8.21 -13.81
N THR A 17 -5.14 7.82 -12.53
CA THR A 17 -4.09 7.03 -11.85
C THR A 17 -3.79 5.70 -12.54
N PRO A 18 -4.74 4.80 -12.85
CA PRO A 18 -4.38 3.55 -13.54
C PRO A 18 -3.79 3.79 -14.95
N LEU A 19 -4.20 4.89 -15.60
CA LEU A 19 -3.80 5.26 -16.97
C LEU A 19 -2.56 6.17 -17.03
N SER A 20 -2.04 6.61 -15.89
CA SER A 20 -0.84 7.45 -15.86
C SER A 20 0.36 6.65 -16.39
N PHE A 21 1.31 7.32 -17.01
CA PHE A 21 2.54 6.70 -17.47
C PHE A 21 3.71 7.38 -16.80
N ASN A 22 4.73 6.59 -16.48
CA ASN A 22 5.98 7.12 -15.95
C ASN A 22 6.77 7.75 -17.10
N LEU A 23 7.11 9.03 -16.96
CA LEU A 23 7.96 9.74 -17.91
C LEU A 23 9.29 10.04 -17.21
N GLU A 24 10.36 9.38 -17.67
CA GLU A 24 11.73 9.66 -17.21
C GLU A 24 12.31 10.80 -18.07
N ILE A 25 12.31 12.03 -17.54
CA ILE A 25 12.92 13.18 -18.22
C ILE A 25 14.41 13.22 -17.91
N GLY A 26 15.26 12.99 -18.91
CA GLY A 26 16.72 13.25 -18.83
C GLY A 26 17.64 12.04 -18.68
N GLY A 27 17.16 10.80 -18.91
CA GLY A 27 17.99 9.58 -18.82
C GLY A 27 18.26 9.13 -17.36
N HIS A 28 19.27 8.29 -17.15
CA HIS A 28 19.62 7.76 -15.83
C HIS A 28 19.97 8.90 -14.84
N GLY A 29 19.14 9.07 -13.81
CA GLY A 29 19.22 10.18 -12.84
C GLY A 29 18.27 11.36 -13.11
N GLY A 30 17.43 11.26 -14.15
CA GLY A 30 16.38 12.20 -14.49
C GLY A 30 15.24 12.27 -13.47
N ILE A 31 14.34 13.24 -13.63
CA ILE A 31 13.11 13.34 -12.83
C ILE A 31 12.10 12.36 -13.43
N GLY A 32 11.91 11.20 -12.80
CA GLY A 32 10.80 10.31 -13.08
C GLY A 32 9.51 10.87 -12.46
N MET A 33 8.48 11.07 -13.28
CA MET A 33 7.19 11.58 -12.83
C MET A 33 6.05 10.87 -13.53
N TYR A 34 4.95 10.62 -12.81
CA TYR A 34 3.74 10.06 -13.39
C TYR A 34 2.88 11.17 -13.98
N LEU A 35 2.63 11.11 -15.30
CA LEU A 35 1.78 12.06 -16.00
C LEU A 35 0.40 11.46 -16.28
N PRO A 36 -0.69 12.23 -16.13
CA PRO A 36 -0.75 13.64 -15.67
C PRO A 36 -0.83 13.79 -14.14
N THR A 37 -0.75 12.71 -13.37
CA THR A 37 -1.17 12.64 -11.97
C THR A 37 -0.28 13.44 -11.03
N ASP A 38 1.05 13.31 -11.09
CA ASP A 38 1.98 13.96 -10.15
C ASP A 38 1.90 15.50 -10.20
N PRO A 39 1.93 16.17 -11.37
CA PRO A 39 1.76 17.63 -11.43
C PRO A 39 0.41 18.10 -10.88
N LEU A 40 -0.66 17.35 -11.15
CA LEU A 40 -1.99 17.70 -10.67
C LEU A 40 -2.07 17.56 -9.14
N MET A 41 -1.51 16.49 -8.58
CA MET A 41 -1.41 16.31 -7.13
C MET A 41 -0.58 17.41 -6.46
N PHE A 42 0.56 17.78 -7.05
CA PHE A 42 1.37 18.87 -6.55
C PHE A 42 0.60 20.20 -6.55
N GLY A 43 -0.09 20.52 -7.64
CA GLY A 43 -0.96 21.71 -7.72
C GLY A 43 -2.08 21.69 -6.69
N VAL A 44 -2.75 20.55 -6.50
CA VAL A 44 -3.80 20.37 -5.49
C VAL A 44 -3.26 20.53 -4.08
N MET A 45 -2.07 20.00 -3.79
CA MET A 45 -1.40 20.17 -2.50
C MET A 45 -1.12 21.64 -2.19
N ILE A 46 -0.62 22.40 -3.17
CA ILE A 46 -0.39 23.86 -3.03
C ILE A 46 -1.72 24.57 -2.72
N LEU A 47 -2.78 24.28 -3.48
CA LEU A 47 -4.11 24.84 -3.25
C LEU A 47 -4.66 24.50 -1.86
N PHE A 48 -4.42 23.27 -1.37
CA PHE A 48 -4.81 22.85 -0.03
C PHE A 48 -4.12 23.70 1.04
N PHE A 49 -2.80 23.88 0.97
CA PHE A 49 -2.07 24.71 1.92
C PHE A 49 -2.52 26.17 1.86
N PHE A 50 -2.69 26.75 0.66
CA PHE A 50 -3.26 28.10 0.53
C PHE A 50 -4.63 28.24 1.20
N LYS A 51 -5.52 27.26 0.99
CA LYS A 51 -6.84 27.24 1.63
C LYS A 51 -6.72 27.14 3.16
N LEU A 52 -5.81 26.31 3.66
CA LEU A 52 -5.57 26.12 5.09
C LEU A 52 -5.04 27.41 5.75
N PHE A 53 -4.07 28.09 5.12
CA PHE A 53 -3.53 29.35 5.62
C PHE A 53 -4.56 30.49 5.61
N TYR A 54 -5.36 30.60 4.54
CA TYR A 54 -6.34 31.68 4.41
C TYR A 54 -7.56 31.51 5.32
N HIS A 55 -8.15 30.31 5.35
CA HIS A 55 -9.41 30.07 6.09
C HIS A 55 -9.17 29.61 7.52
N LYS A 56 -7.98 29.07 7.85
CA LYS A 56 -7.62 28.48 9.16
C LYS A 56 -8.67 27.49 9.70
N ARG A 57 -9.38 26.82 8.79
CA ARG A 57 -10.48 25.90 9.11
C ARG A 57 -10.23 24.54 8.47
N TYR A 58 -10.08 23.54 9.32
CA TYR A 58 -10.07 22.12 8.96
C TYR A 58 -10.81 21.36 10.07
N ASP A 59 -11.37 20.19 9.76
CA ASP A 59 -12.12 19.42 10.77
C ASP A 59 -11.16 18.92 11.86
N ILE A 60 -11.26 19.51 13.04
CA ILE A 60 -10.41 19.21 14.19
C ILE A 60 -10.52 17.74 14.61
N ASN A 61 -11.64 17.08 14.34
CA ASN A 61 -11.86 15.68 14.69
C ASN A 61 -11.07 14.73 13.79
N ILE A 62 -10.81 15.13 12.54
CA ILE A 62 -9.89 14.43 11.66
C ILE A 62 -8.47 14.66 12.17
N PHE A 63 -8.07 15.91 12.42
CA PHE A 63 -6.71 16.21 12.86
C PHE A 63 -6.30 15.52 14.18
N LYS A 64 -7.23 15.40 15.13
CA LYS A 64 -7.04 14.69 16.41
C LYS A 64 -7.20 13.16 16.30
N HIS A 65 -7.52 12.63 15.12
CA HIS A 65 -7.72 11.20 14.97
C HIS A 65 -6.38 10.45 15.16
N PRO A 66 -6.33 9.32 15.90
CA PRO A 66 -5.09 8.59 16.15
C PRO A 66 -4.30 8.23 14.88
N VAL A 67 -5.01 7.88 13.80
CA VAL A 67 -4.37 7.61 12.49
C VAL A 67 -3.71 8.87 11.92
N THR A 68 -4.33 10.04 12.04
CA THR A 68 -3.74 11.31 11.56
C THR A 68 -2.50 11.66 12.35
N ILE A 69 -2.54 11.47 13.68
CA ILE A 69 -1.39 11.70 14.55
C ILE A 69 -0.22 10.79 14.14
N ALA A 70 -0.46 9.50 13.88
CA ALA A 70 0.56 8.58 13.42
C ALA A 70 1.17 8.98 12.07
N ILE A 71 0.34 9.44 11.13
CA ILE A 71 0.80 9.95 9.82
C ILE A 71 1.67 11.20 10.01
N VAL A 72 1.25 12.14 10.85
CA VAL A 72 2.02 13.36 11.13
C VAL A 72 3.36 13.02 11.80
N ILE A 73 3.38 12.10 12.77
CA ILE A 73 4.62 11.62 13.39
C ILE A 73 5.57 11.03 12.35
N ASN A 74 5.07 10.18 11.43
CA ASN A 74 5.89 9.62 10.36
C ASN A 74 6.43 10.71 9.43
N LEU A 75 5.62 11.69 9.03
CA LEU A 75 6.08 12.81 8.18
C LEU A 75 7.13 13.69 8.88
N ILE A 76 6.97 13.95 10.19
CA ILE A 76 7.96 14.67 10.99
C ILE A 76 9.27 13.88 11.06
N TRP A 77 9.18 12.56 11.24
CA TRP A 77 10.36 11.71 11.25
C TRP A 77 11.08 11.69 9.90
N LEU A 78 10.34 11.57 8.79
CA LEU A 78 10.90 11.66 7.44
C LEU A 78 11.54 13.02 7.16
N LEU A 79 10.95 14.11 7.67
CA LEU A 79 11.58 15.43 7.60
C LEU A 79 12.90 15.47 8.36
N PHE A 80 12.93 14.95 9.57
CA PHE A 80 14.14 14.88 10.38
C PHE A 80 15.23 14.05 9.69
N THR A 81 14.91 12.85 9.19
CA THR A 81 15.88 12.00 8.48
C THR A 81 16.27 12.56 7.11
N SER A 82 15.46 13.41 6.50
CA SER A 82 15.85 14.16 5.29
C SER A 82 16.93 15.21 5.57
N ILE A 83 16.92 15.83 6.76
CA ILE A 83 17.94 16.79 7.19
C ILE A 83 19.26 16.07 7.48
N THR A 84 19.21 14.91 8.14
CA THR A 84 20.39 14.10 8.48
C THR A 84 20.84 13.14 7.37
N SER A 85 20.20 13.23 6.19
CA SER A 85 20.42 12.34 5.06
C SER A 85 21.83 12.47 4.49
N SER A 86 22.37 11.36 3.99
CA SER A 86 23.59 11.33 3.18
C SER A 86 23.42 12.05 1.83
N MET A 87 22.17 12.16 1.34
CA MET A 87 21.81 12.86 0.11
C MET A 87 20.55 13.71 0.34
N PRO A 88 20.66 14.87 1.03
CA PRO A 88 19.50 15.66 1.45
C PRO A 88 18.55 16.02 0.31
N VAL A 89 19.07 16.36 -0.88
CA VAL A 89 18.24 16.72 -2.05
C VAL A 89 17.34 15.55 -2.48
N VAL A 90 17.84 14.32 -2.48
CA VAL A 90 17.06 13.12 -2.82
C VAL A 90 15.98 12.90 -1.77
N SER A 91 16.33 13.02 -0.49
CA SER A 91 15.39 12.80 0.61
C SER A 91 14.29 13.86 0.69
N PHE A 92 14.62 15.14 0.45
CA PHE A 92 13.61 16.19 0.35
C PHE A 92 12.68 16.00 -0.86
N LYS A 93 13.18 15.51 -2.00
CA LYS A 93 12.33 15.12 -3.14
C LYS A 93 11.38 13.98 -2.77
N PHE A 94 11.88 12.95 -2.09
CA PHE A 94 11.06 11.84 -1.59
C PHE A 94 9.98 12.33 -0.62
N LEU A 95 10.34 13.18 0.35
CA LEU A 95 9.40 13.77 1.30
C LEU A 95 8.35 14.61 0.58
N LEU A 96 8.74 15.41 -0.41
CA LEU A 96 7.82 16.23 -1.21
C LEU A 96 6.81 15.35 -1.96
N ALA A 97 7.27 14.26 -2.58
CA ALA A 97 6.40 13.30 -3.24
C ALA A 97 5.43 12.65 -2.25
N ARG A 98 5.94 12.22 -1.08
CA ARG A 98 5.12 11.67 -0.01
C ARG A 98 4.05 12.66 0.45
N MET A 99 4.38 13.94 0.57
CA MET A 99 3.44 14.98 0.99
C MET A 99 2.28 15.15 0.01
N TRP A 100 2.51 15.19 -1.31
CA TRP A 100 1.38 15.36 -2.24
C TRP A 100 0.43 14.15 -2.23
N PHE A 101 0.93 12.94 -1.98
CA PHE A 101 0.08 11.75 -1.84
C PHE A 101 -0.76 11.81 -0.57
N VAL A 102 -0.14 12.10 0.58
CA VAL A 102 -0.85 12.20 1.86
C VAL A 102 -1.83 13.38 1.86
N VAL A 103 -1.44 14.55 1.36
CA VAL A 103 -2.34 15.72 1.31
C VAL A 103 -3.55 15.44 0.42
N CYS A 104 -3.34 14.91 -0.78
CA CYS A 104 -4.43 14.64 -1.71
C CYS A 104 -5.32 13.47 -1.25
N PHE A 105 -4.71 12.32 -0.98
CA PHE A 105 -5.47 11.08 -0.77
C PHE A 105 -5.74 10.75 0.68
N TYR A 106 -5.17 11.48 1.63
CA TYR A 106 -5.58 11.42 3.03
C TYR A 106 -6.37 12.65 3.46
N PHE A 107 -5.74 13.83 3.50
CA PHE A 107 -6.38 15.03 4.06
C PHE A 107 -7.52 15.60 3.23
N LEU A 108 -7.41 15.63 1.90
CA LEU A 108 -8.52 16.06 1.03
C LEU A 108 -9.56 14.95 0.84
N ALA A 109 -9.14 13.69 0.68
CA ALA A 109 -10.07 12.57 0.54
C ALA A 109 -11.00 12.41 1.75
N THR A 110 -10.53 12.63 2.98
CA THR A 110 -11.39 12.63 4.18
C THR A 110 -12.49 13.72 4.11
N GLN A 111 -12.22 14.87 3.50
CA GLN A 111 -13.25 15.89 3.23
C GLN A 111 -14.25 15.39 2.19
N LEU A 112 -13.79 14.75 1.11
CA LEU A 112 -14.68 14.16 0.10
C LEU A 112 -15.60 13.10 0.72
N PHE A 113 -15.08 12.27 1.62
CA PHE A 113 -15.85 11.23 2.30
C PHE A 113 -16.74 11.73 3.45
N SER A 114 -16.73 13.04 3.74
CA SER A 114 -17.75 13.65 4.61
C SER A 114 -19.15 13.41 4.06
N ASN A 115 -19.31 13.39 2.73
CA ASN A 115 -20.48 12.81 2.08
C ASN A 115 -20.24 11.31 1.84
N TYR A 116 -20.93 10.47 2.62
CA TYR A 116 -20.82 9.01 2.52
C TYR A 116 -20.99 8.48 1.09
N LYS A 117 -21.83 9.09 0.24
CA LYS A 117 -22.06 8.58 -1.12
C LYS A 117 -20.80 8.63 -2.01
N ASN A 118 -19.81 9.46 -1.66
CA ASN A 118 -18.61 9.69 -2.47
C ASN A 118 -17.64 8.51 -2.49
N TYR A 119 -17.73 7.54 -1.55
CA TYR A 119 -16.91 6.33 -1.61
C TYR A 119 -17.10 5.57 -2.95
N LYS A 120 -18.33 5.60 -3.50
CA LYS A 120 -18.65 4.94 -4.76
C LYS A 120 -17.95 5.60 -5.93
N ILE A 121 -17.95 6.94 -5.96
CA ILE A 121 -17.27 7.72 -6.99
C ILE A 121 -15.77 7.41 -6.93
N TYR A 122 -15.18 7.44 -5.73
CA TYR A 122 -13.76 7.13 -5.55
C TYR A 122 -13.39 5.73 -6.08
N PHE A 123 -14.15 4.70 -5.71
CA PHE A 123 -13.86 3.34 -6.16
C PHE A 123 -14.08 3.15 -7.66
N TRP A 124 -15.22 3.61 -8.20
CA TRP A 124 -15.50 3.48 -9.64
C TRP A 124 -14.56 4.33 -10.51
N ALA A 125 -14.14 5.50 -10.02
CA ALA A 125 -13.16 6.33 -10.70
C ALA A 125 -11.86 5.56 -10.96
N TYR A 126 -11.41 4.70 -10.05
CA TYR A 126 -10.22 3.87 -10.25
C TYR A 126 -10.52 2.55 -10.99
N ILE A 127 -11.63 1.88 -10.65
CA ILE A 127 -11.97 0.56 -11.22
C ILE A 127 -12.16 0.62 -12.74
N ILE A 128 -12.88 1.63 -13.26
CA ILE A 128 -13.16 1.76 -14.69
C ILE A 128 -11.88 1.84 -15.53
N PRO A 129 -10.94 2.76 -15.27
CA PRO A 129 -9.68 2.83 -16.00
C PRO A 129 -8.80 1.60 -15.77
N LEU A 130 -8.84 1.00 -14.57
CA LEU A 130 -8.12 -0.25 -14.32
C LEU A 130 -8.63 -1.41 -15.19
N ILE A 131 -9.94 -1.51 -15.44
CA ILE A 131 -10.51 -2.47 -16.39
C ILE A 131 -9.94 -2.26 -17.79
N ALA A 132 -9.80 -1.01 -18.24
CA ALA A 132 -9.18 -0.72 -19.53
C ALA A 132 -7.72 -1.21 -19.59
N VAL A 133 -6.95 -1.04 -18.50
CA VAL A 133 -5.60 -1.58 -18.39
C VAL A 133 -5.59 -3.12 -18.39
N ILE A 134 -6.56 -3.77 -17.75
CA ILE A 134 -6.68 -5.24 -17.79
C ILE A 134 -6.87 -5.70 -19.24
N PHE A 135 -7.83 -5.13 -19.97
CA PHE A 135 -8.05 -5.48 -21.37
C PHE A 135 -6.80 -5.23 -22.23
N PHE A 136 -6.17 -4.06 -22.07
CA PHE A 136 -4.92 -3.74 -22.77
C PHE A 136 -3.84 -4.80 -22.52
N SER A 137 -3.62 -5.16 -21.25
CA SER A 137 -2.58 -6.10 -20.84
C SER A 137 -2.86 -7.51 -21.34
N VAL A 138 -4.11 -7.98 -21.24
CA VAL A 138 -4.53 -9.31 -21.71
C VAL A 138 -4.44 -9.42 -23.24
N ILE A 139 -4.86 -8.39 -23.97
CA ILE A 139 -4.76 -8.37 -25.43
C ILE A 139 -3.28 -8.42 -25.84
N ARG A 140 -2.41 -7.60 -25.24
CA ARG A 140 -0.97 -7.66 -25.55
C ARG A 140 -0.36 -9.00 -25.17
N LEU A 141 -0.71 -9.57 -24.02
CA LEU A 141 -0.22 -10.86 -23.59
C LEU A 141 -0.65 -11.99 -24.54
N SER A 142 -1.83 -11.89 -25.15
CA SER A 142 -2.31 -12.86 -26.16
C SER A 142 -1.45 -12.87 -27.44
N ILE A 143 -0.85 -11.73 -27.82
CA ILE A 143 0.10 -11.63 -28.94
C ILE A 143 1.38 -12.44 -28.63
N TYR A 144 1.74 -12.55 -27.35
CA TYR A 144 2.85 -13.37 -26.86
C TYR A 144 2.39 -14.76 -26.41
N SER A 145 1.26 -15.26 -26.92
CA SER A 145 0.75 -16.61 -26.63
C SER A 145 0.58 -16.91 -25.14
N PHE A 146 0.27 -15.89 -24.32
CA PHE A 146 0.15 -16.00 -22.86
C PHE A 146 1.41 -16.42 -22.11
N ASP A 147 2.58 -16.15 -22.69
CA ASP A 147 3.88 -16.43 -22.10
C ASP A 147 4.11 -15.69 -20.76
N GLU A 148 4.62 -16.43 -19.76
CA GLU A 148 4.88 -15.89 -18.42
C GLU A 148 5.92 -14.76 -18.45
N LYS A 149 7.00 -14.88 -19.24
CA LYS A 149 8.04 -13.83 -19.32
C LYS A 149 7.48 -12.56 -19.95
N ALA A 150 6.63 -12.68 -20.95
CA ALA A 150 5.94 -11.53 -21.55
C ALA A 150 5.08 -10.79 -20.52
N SER A 151 4.46 -11.52 -19.57
CA SER A 151 3.63 -10.92 -18.52
C SER A 151 4.37 -9.86 -17.68
N HIS A 152 5.72 -9.92 -17.59
CA HIS A 152 6.54 -8.98 -16.83
C HIS A 152 6.54 -7.54 -17.34
N TRP A 153 6.08 -7.29 -18.56
CA TRP A 153 6.19 -5.96 -19.17
C TRP A 153 4.99 -5.55 -20.04
N VAL A 154 4.07 -6.46 -20.38
CA VAL A 154 2.94 -6.20 -21.30
C VAL A 154 1.98 -5.08 -20.87
N MET A 155 1.89 -4.78 -19.58
CA MET A 155 1.07 -3.68 -19.03
C MET A 155 1.74 -2.30 -19.16
N SER A 156 2.98 -2.22 -19.65
CA SER A 156 3.64 -0.97 -20.04
C SER A 156 2.89 -0.32 -21.23
N PRO A 157 2.68 1.00 -21.24
CA PRO A 157 3.33 2.03 -20.42
C PRO A 157 2.61 2.36 -19.09
N PHE A 158 1.48 1.72 -18.79
CA PHE A 158 0.65 2.09 -17.63
C PHE A 158 1.24 1.61 -16.31
N TYR A 159 1.79 0.41 -16.29
CA TYR A 159 2.47 -0.15 -15.13
C TYR A 159 3.88 -0.60 -15.55
N LYS A 160 4.88 -0.27 -14.74
CA LYS A 160 6.30 -0.56 -15.02
C LYS A 160 6.59 -2.06 -15.03
N ASP A 161 5.90 -2.79 -14.17
CA ASP A 161 6.14 -4.20 -13.90
C ASP A 161 4.85 -4.93 -13.46
N HIS A 162 4.85 -6.26 -13.58
CA HIS A 162 3.63 -7.04 -13.35
C HIS A 162 3.20 -6.99 -11.89
N THR A 163 4.14 -6.77 -10.96
CA THR A 163 3.87 -6.86 -9.52
C THR A 163 3.16 -5.61 -9.01
N SER A 164 3.49 -4.42 -9.52
CA SER A 164 2.74 -3.20 -9.22
C SER A 164 1.32 -3.23 -9.81
N TYR A 165 1.17 -3.79 -11.01
CA TYR A 165 -0.14 -4.06 -11.61
C TYR A 165 -0.97 -5.07 -10.80
N GLY A 166 -0.37 -6.21 -10.44
CA GLY A 166 -0.99 -7.25 -9.61
C GLY A 166 -1.39 -6.73 -8.23
N ALA A 167 -0.57 -5.88 -7.60
CA ALA A 167 -0.89 -5.23 -6.34
C ALA A 167 -2.14 -4.33 -6.45
N ALA A 168 -2.23 -3.51 -7.50
CA ALA A 168 -3.38 -2.64 -7.72
C ALA A 168 -4.68 -3.45 -7.92
N LEU A 169 -4.62 -4.55 -8.70
CA LEU A 169 -5.74 -5.47 -8.85
C LEU A 169 -6.15 -6.10 -7.52
N ALA A 170 -5.18 -6.57 -6.73
CA ALA A 170 -5.43 -7.20 -5.43
C ALA A 170 -6.05 -6.24 -4.42
N MET A 171 -5.71 -4.94 -4.45
CA MET A 171 -6.34 -3.93 -3.58
C MET A 171 -7.82 -3.70 -3.93
N TYR A 172 -8.14 -3.64 -5.23
CA TYR A 172 -9.50 -3.34 -5.70
C TYR A 172 -10.41 -4.56 -5.81
N PHE A 173 -9.86 -5.77 -5.86
CA PHE A 173 -10.66 -7.00 -5.96
C PHE A 173 -11.65 -7.17 -4.79
N PRO A 174 -11.25 -7.03 -3.49
CA PRO A 174 -12.20 -7.05 -2.38
C PRO A 174 -13.27 -5.96 -2.47
N ILE A 175 -12.93 -4.78 -3.02
CA ILE A 175 -13.83 -3.63 -3.12
C ILE A 175 -15.04 -3.94 -4.01
N LEU A 176 -14.87 -4.74 -5.06
CA LEU A 176 -15.95 -5.15 -5.97
C LEU A 176 -17.10 -5.86 -5.22
N PHE A 177 -16.79 -6.60 -4.17
CA PHE A 177 -17.80 -7.32 -3.39
C PHE A 177 -18.73 -6.37 -2.61
N ILE A 178 -18.33 -5.13 -2.30
CA ILE A 178 -19.23 -4.11 -1.72
C ILE A 178 -20.49 -3.96 -2.58
N PHE A 179 -20.31 -4.00 -3.90
CA PHE A 179 -21.36 -3.79 -4.89
C PHE A 179 -22.24 -5.03 -5.11
N LEU A 180 -21.78 -6.23 -4.71
CA LEU A 180 -22.57 -7.46 -4.70
C LEU A 180 -23.45 -7.61 -3.45
N PHE A 181 -22.89 -7.31 -2.26
CA PHE A 181 -23.58 -7.46 -0.98
C PHE A 181 -24.64 -6.36 -0.72
N LYS A 182 -24.75 -5.40 -1.63
CA LYS A 182 -25.73 -4.33 -1.56
C LYS A 182 -27.07 -4.74 -2.20
N LYS A 183 -28.17 -4.15 -1.71
CA LYS A 183 -29.47 -4.17 -2.41
C LYS A 183 -29.36 -3.37 -3.71
N ASN A 184 -29.03 -4.07 -4.78
CA ASN A 184 -28.93 -3.54 -6.15
C ASN A 184 -29.78 -4.39 -7.10
N THR A 185 -30.09 -3.86 -8.29
CA THR A 185 -30.83 -4.57 -9.34
C THR A 185 -30.07 -5.81 -9.83
N ALA A 186 -30.80 -6.79 -10.38
CA ALA A 186 -30.18 -8.01 -10.93
C ALA A 186 -29.17 -7.70 -12.04
N LEU A 187 -29.48 -6.75 -12.92
CA LEU A 187 -28.58 -6.28 -13.97
C LEU A 187 -27.28 -5.70 -13.41
N PHE A 188 -27.37 -4.84 -12.38
CA PHE A 188 -26.17 -4.26 -11.76
C PHE A 188 -25.29 -5.33 -11.09
N LYS A 189 -25.90 -6.34 -10.46
CA LYS A 189 -25.18 -7.49 -9.91
C LYS A 189 -24.51 -8.33 -10.99
N LEU A 190 -25.18 -8.56 -12.12
CA LEU A 190 -24.61 -9.25 -13.27
C LEU A 190 -23.39 -8.51 -13.82
N ILE A 191 -23.49 -7.19 -14.03
CA ILE A 191 -22.37 -6.35 -14.46
C ILE A 191 -21.20 -6.43 -13.45
N THR A 192 -21.50 -6.33 -12.15
CA THR A 192 -20.49 -6.45 -11.10
C THR A 192 -19.81 -7.82 -11.12
N PHE A 193 -20.57 -8.89 -11.35
CA PHE A 193 -20.04 -10.25 -11.46
C PHE A 193 -19.12 -10.42 -12.68
N SER A 194 -19.51 -9.86 -13.83
CA SER A 194 -18.64 -9.80 -15.02
C SER A 194 -17.34 -9.05 -14.75
N ILE A 195 -17.39 -7.93 -14.04
CA ILE A 195 -16.19 -7.16 -13.66
C ILE A 195 -15.29 -7.96 -12.71
N ILE A 196 -15.86 -8.70 -11.75
CA ILE A 196 -15.09 -9.62 -10.91
C ILE A 196 -14.39 -10.67 -11.78
N GLY A 197 -15.07 -11.24 -12.77
CA GLY A 197 -14.46 -12.17 -13.73
C GLY A 197 -13.27 -11.54 -14.48
N ILE A 198 -13.41 -10.30 -14.96
CA ILE A 198 -12.32 -9.55 -15.61
C ILE A 198 -11.13 -9.39 -14.67
N PHE A 199 -11.37 -9.03 -13.40
CA PHE A 199 -10.30 -8.92 -12.40
C PHE A 199 -9.63 -10.27 -12.11
N VAL A 200 -10.39 -11.37 -12.00
CA VAL A 200 -9.81 -12.71 -11.81
C VAL A 200 -8.86 -13.05 -12.96
N VAL A 201 -9.29 -12.81 -14.21
CA VAL A 201 -8.43 -13.02 -15.39
C VAL A 201 -7.18 -12.14 -15.31
N GLY A 202 -7.33 -10.84 -15.00
CA GLY A 202 -6.18 -9.93 -14.85
C GLY A 202 -5.21 -10.35 -13.76
N ILE A 203 -5.72 -10.86 -12.61
CA ILE A 203 -4.91 -11.33 -11.48
C ILE A 203 -4.15 -12.60 -11.85
N ILE A 204 -4.81 -13.58 -12.47
CA ILE A 204 -4.17 -14.84 -12.87
C ILE A 204 -3.10 -14.56 -13.95
N LEU A 205 -3.45 -13.80 -14.98
CA LEU A 205 -2.54 -13.49 -16.08
C LEU A 205 -1.46 -12.46 -15.73
N SER A 206 -1.51 -11.87 -14.53
CA SER A 206 -0.40 -11.04 -14.00
C SER A 206 0.78 -11.87 -13.48
N TYR A 207 0.60 -13.19 -13.29
CA TYR A 207 1.59 -14.11 -12.71
C TYR A 207 2.26 -13.62 -11.40
N THR A 208 1.60 -12.71 -10.67
CA THR A 208 2.15 -12.10 -9.47
C THR A 208 1.80 -12.93 -8.24
N ARG A 209 2.74 -13.80 -7.82
CA ARG A 209 2.56 -14.68 -6.64
C ARG A 209 2.17 -13.91 -5.37
N ALA A 210 2.78 -12.74 -5.14
CA ALA A 210 2.47 -11.88 -3.99
C ALA A 210 1.02 -11.38 -4.01
N ALA A 211 0.45 -11.10 -5.19
CA ALA A 211 -0.95 -10.70 -5.35
C ALA A 211 -1.89 -11.86 -4.97
N TRP A 212 -1.62 -13.07 -5.47
CA TRP A 212 -2.42 -14.26 -5.14
C TRP A 212 -2.38 -14.59 -3.64
N LEU A 213 -1.18 -14.61 -3.05
CA LEU A 213 -1.00 -14.88 -1.63
C LEU A 213 -1.71 -13.83 -0.76
N SER A 214 -1.59 -12.55 -1.11
CA SER A 214 -2.25 -11.47 -0.39
C SER A 214 -3.78 -11.58 -0.42
N LEU A 215 -4.36 -12.04 -1.55
CA LEU A 215 -5.80 -12.27 -1.70
C LEU A 215 -6.28 -13.49 -0.90
N ILE A 216 -5.52 -14.58 -0.88
CA ILE A 216 -5.81 -15.74 -0.03
C ILE A 216 -5.81 -15.32 1.44
N ALA A 217 -4.81 -14.56 1.86
CA ALA A 217 -4.75 -14.04 3.22
C ALA A 217 -5.88 -13.05 3.53
N ALA A 218 -6.30 -12.22 2.57
CA ALA A 218 -7.48 -11.37 2.72
C ALA A 218 -8.77 -12.18 2.83
N ALA A 219 -8.91 -13.30 2.11
CA ALA A 219 -10.03 -14.22 2.27
C ALA A 219 -10.03 -14.88 3.66
N ALA A 220 -8.86 -15.26 4.18
CA ALA A 220 -8.73 -15.73 5.56
C ALA A 220 -9.13 -14.65 6.56
N LEU A 221 -8.71 -13.40 6.35
CA LEU A 221 -9.11 -12.26 7.18
C LEU A 221 -10.63 -12.01 7.11
N PHE A 222 -11.25 -12.15 5.93
CA PHE A 222 -12.71 -12.08 5.79
C PHE A 222 -13.42 -13.13 6.64
N ILE A 223 -12.95 -14.39 6.61
CA ILE A 223 -13.48 -15.48 7.41
C ILE A 223 -13.33 -15.16 8.90
N ILE A 224 -12.17 -14.66 9.33
CA ILE A 224 -11.92 -14.23 10.72
C ILE A 224 -12.96 -13.22 11.19
N TYR A 225 -13.22 -12.17 10.40
CA TYR A 225 -14.23 -11.15 10.73
C TYR A 225 -15.65 -11.72 10.78
N LYS A 226 -16.00 -12.64 9.87
CA LYS A 226 -17.34 -13.22 9.79
C LYS A 226 -17.61 -14.23 10.89
N LEU A 227 -16.62 -15.05 11.22
CA LEU A 227 -16.69 -16.05 12.31
C LEU A 227 -16.43 -15.44 13.69
N LYS A 228 -16.08 -14.14 13.77
CA LYS A 228 -15.77 -13.42 15.02
C LYS A 228 -14.68 -14.13 15.83
N ILE A 229 -13.66 -14.65 15.14
CA ILE A 229 -12.55 -15.35 15.79
C ILE A 229 -11.82 -14.38 16.73
N LYS A 230 -11.58 -14.82 17.97
CA LYS A 230 -10.90 -14.00 18.97
C LYS A 230 -9.45 -13.77 18.54
N PHE A 231 -8.95 -12.54 18.72
CA PHE A 231 -7.57 -12.18 18.39
C PHE A 231 -6.52 -13.06 19.11
N SER A 232 -6.84 -13.54 20.31
CA SER A 232 -6.01 -14.50 21.07
C SER A 232 -5.73 -15.79 20.30
N SER A 233 -6.70 -16.28 19.54
CA SER A 233 -6.55 -17.49 18.71
C SER A 233 -5.61 -17.23 17.52
N LEU A 234 -5.61 -16.03 16.97
CA LEU A 234 -4.72 -15.64 15.86
C LEU A 234 -3.28 -15.48 16.33
N ILE A 235 -3.06 -14.88 17.51
CA ILE A 235 -1.73 -14.80 18.12
C ILE A 235 -1.18 -16.22 18.33
N LEU A 236 -2.00 -17.14 18.82
CA LEU A 236 -1.57 -18.51 19.11
C LEU A 236 -1.17 -19.27 17.84
N VAL A 237 -1.94 -19.12 16.76
CA VAL A 237 -1.59 -19.66 15.43
C VAL A 237 -0.33 -18.98 14.87
N GLY A 238 -0.20 -17.66 15.02
CA GLY A 238 0.99 -16.91 14.58
C GLY A 238 2.26 -17.33 15.32
N ILE A 239 2.20 -17.49 16.64
CA ILE A 239 3.30 -18.02 17.46
C ILE A 239 3.64 -19.44 17.03
N PHE A 240 2.64 -20.31 16.84
CA PHE A 240 2.86 -21.67 16.38
C PHE A 240 3.57 -21.73 15.02
N MET A 241 3.10 -20.96 14.05
CA MET A 241 3.74 -20.83 12.73
C MET A 241 5.15 -20.24 12.83
N GLY A 242 5.35 -19.23 13.69
CA GLY A 242 6.66 -18.62 13.94
C GLY A 242 7.67 -19.60 14.55
N ILE A 243 7.23 -20.43 15.50
CA ILE A 243 8.05 -21.50 16.09
C ILE A 243 8.41 -22.53 15.03
N MET A 244 7.45 -22.96 14.20
CA MET A 244 7.69 -23.91 13.11
C MET A 244 8.67 -23.38 12.06
N LEU A 245 8.59 -22.09 11.73
CA LEU A 245 9.54 -21.44 10.83
C LEU A 245 10.93 -21.32 11.46
N ALA A 246 11.03 -20.89 12.72
CA ALA A 246 12.30 -20.77 13.43
C ALA A 246 13.00 -22.13 13.58
N SER A 247 12.24 -23.19 13.89
CA SER A 247 12.78 -24.55 14.01
C SER A 247 13.25 -25.13 12.67
N SER A 248 12.69 -24.66 11.55
CA SER A 248 13.01 -25.13 10.20
C SER A 248 13.98 -24.21 9.46
N TRP A 249 14.40 -23.10 10.07
CA TRP A 249 15.14 -22.03 9.41
C TRP A 249 16.48 -22.49 8.83
N THR A 250 17.24 -23.30 9.58
CA THR A 250 18.51 -23.86 9.12
C THR A 250 18.35 -24.78 7.93
N SER A 251 17.30 -25.61 7.90
CA SER A 251 17.00 -26.47 6.74
C SER A 251 16.51 -25.69 5.53
N ILE A 252 15.74 -24.61 5.75
CA ILE A 252 15.29 -23.72 4.67
C ILE A 252 16.50 -23.01 4.05
N MET A 253 17.40 -22.44 4.88
CA MET A 253 18.63 -21.80 4.40
C MET A 253 19.55 -22.80 3.69
N HIS A 254 19.76 -23.99 4.26
CA HIS A 254 20.60 -25.01 3.63
C HIS A 254 20.05 -25.50 2.29
N ASN A 255 18.73 -25.63 2.14
CA ASN A 255 18.11 -26.01 0.86
C ASN A 255 18.15 -24.87 -0.17
N LEU A 256 18.12 -23.61 0.27
CA LEU A 256 18.30 -22.45 -0.60
C LEU A 256 19.76 -22.34 -1.08
N GLU A 257 20.75 -22.55 -0.20
CA GLU A 257 22.18 -22.55 -0.52
C GLU A 257 22.59 -23.74 -1.40
N LYS A 258 21.99 -24.92 -1.20
CA LYS A 258 22.32 -26.12 -1.98
C LYS A 258 21.81 -26.05 -3.42
N ASN A 259 20.71 -25.33 -3.67
CA ASN A 259 20.25 -25.02 -5.03
C ASN A 259 21.24 -24.16 -5.83
N ASP A 260 22.14 -23.41 -5.16
CA ASP A 260 23.17 -22.60 -5.82
C ASP A 260 24.41 -23.43 -6.19
N GLN A 261 24.88 -24.34 -5.33
CA GLN A 261 26.15 -25.04 -5.56
C GLN A 261 26.11 -26.11 -6.67
N ASP A 262 25.02 -26.87 -6.79
CA ASP A 262 24.89 -27.91 -7.84
C ASP A 262 24.67 -27.32 -9.25
N SER A 263 24.41 -26.02 -9.37
CA SER A 263 24.27 -25.33 -10.67
C SER A 263 25.60 -24.96 -11.34
N SER A 264 26.72 -25.06 -10.63
CA SER A 264 28.03 -24.63 -11.10
C SER A 264 28.85 -25.70 -11.83
N GLY A 265 28.44 -26.99 -11.75
CA GLY A 265 29.19 -28.13 -12.28
C GLY A 265 28.72 -28.71 -13.63
N GLU A 266 27.50 -28.39 -14.09
CA GLU A 266 26.89 -29.00 -15.29
C GLU A 266 26.37 -27.96 -16.32
N LEU A 267 27.06 -26.82 -16.45
CA LEU A 267 26.64 -25.74 -17.35
C LEU A 267 26.76 -26.06 -18.87
N THR A 268 27.25 -27.24 -19.25
CA THR A 268 27.50 -27.58 -20.67
C THR A 268 26.39 -28.42 -21.32
N GLU A 269 25.42 -28.97 -20.58
CA GLU A 269 24.47 -29.93 -21.18
C GLU A 269 22.98 -29.57 -21.10
N HIS A 270 22.55 -28.54 -20.36
CA HIS A 270 21.13 -28.13 -20.34
C HIS A 270 20.95 -26.62 -20.59
N VAL A 271 21.09 -26.22 -21.85
CA VAL A 271 20.70 -24.88 -22.36
C VAL A 271 19.16 -24.73 -22.47
N GLU A 272 18.37 -25.72 -22.03
CA GLU A 272 16.90 -25.65 -22.07
C GLU A 272 16.24 -24.97 -20.85
N SER A 273 16.97 -24.54 -19.82
CA SER A 273 16.37 -23.97 -18.60
C SER A 273 16.45 -22.44 -18.48
N MET A 274 16.58 -21.70 -19.60
CA MET A 274 16.59 -20.23 -19.59
C MET A 274 15.31 -19.58 -19.02
N SER A 275 14.24 -20.34 -18.72
CA SER A 275 13.04 -19.87 -18.03
C SER A 275 13.15 -19.90 -16.51
N ASN A 276 13.92 -20.82 -15.93
CA ASN A 276 14.02 -20.95 -14.47
C ASN A 276 15.12 -20.04 -13.88
N VAL A 277 16.23 -19.90 -14.61
CA VAL A 277 17.39 -19.08 -14.19
C VAL A 277 17.00 -17.62 -13.90
N SER A 278 16.11 -17.02 -14.71
CA SER A 278 15.68 -15.63 -14.49
C SER A 278 14.79 -15.44 -13.26
N THR A 279 13.94 -16.42 -12.96
CA THR A 279 13.02 -16.37 -11.82
C THR A 279 13.78 -16.58 -10.52
N ASP A 280 14.73 -17.50 -10.51
CA ASP A 280 15.59 -17.77 -9.36
C ASP A 280 16.55 -16.59 -9.13
N ALA A 281 17.18 -16.05 -10.18
CA ALA A 281 18.01 -14.85 -10.08
C ALA A 281 17.24 -13.63 -9.54
N SER A 282 15.97 -13.43 -9.95
CA SER A 282 15.15 -12.33 -9.45
C SER A 282 14.80 -12.45 -7.96
N ASN A 283 14.55 -13.66 -7.47
CA ASN A 283 14.27 -13.88 -6.05
C ASN A 283 15.54 -13.76 -5.20
N LEU A 284 16.66 -14.32 -5.66
CA LEU A 284 17.96 -14.18 -5.01
C LEU A 284 18.41 -12.71 -4.95
N GLU A 285 18.18 -11.94 -6.01
CA GLU A 285 18.50 -10.50 -6.03
C GLU A 285 17.67 -9.72 -4.99
N ARG A 286 16.42 -10.11 -4.71
CA ARG A 286 15.65 -9.51 -3.61
C ARG A 286 16.28 -9.81 -2.25
N LEU A 287 16.74 -11.04 -2.02
CA LEU A 287 17.41 -11.41 -0.77
C LEU A 287 18.73 -10.65 -0.60
N ASN A 288 19.53 -10.54 -1.66
CA ASN A 288 20.73 -9.71 -1.69
C ASN A 288 20.41 -8.24 -1.34
N ARG A 289 19.37 -7.66 -1.93
CA ARG A 289 18.92 -6.29 -1.59
C ARG A 289 18.47 -6.16 -0.14
N TRP A 290 17.80 -7.17 0.42
CA TRP A 290 17.44 -7.16 1.84
C TRP A 290 18.66 -7.26 2.75
N SER A 291 19.64 -8.08 2.38
CA SER A 291 20.94 -8.17 3.06
C SER A 291 21.64 -6.81 3.05
N CYS A 292 21.73 -6.15 1.88
CA CYS A 292 22.28 -4.80 1.77
C CYS A 292 21.54 -3.80 2.67
N ALA A 293 20.20 -3.82 2.66
CA ALA A 293 19.39 -2.94 3.51
C ALA A 293 19.64 -3.19 5.01
N TRP A 294 19.84 -4.46 5.39
CA TRP A 294 20.19 -4.83 6.76
C TRP A 294 21.57 -4.31 7.17
N HIS A 295 22.59 -4.48 6.33
CA HIS A 295 23.93 -3.94 6.57
C HIS A 295 23.91 -2.39 6.64
N MET A 296 23.17 -1.73 5.74
CA MET A 296 22.96 -0.28 5.79
C MET A 296 22.33 0.16 7.13
N PHE A 297 21.35 -0.59 7.63
CA PHE A 297 20.72 -0.33 8.92
C PHE A 297 21.69 -0.49 10.08
N LEU A 298 22.53 -1.53 10.08
CA LEU A 298 23.51 -1.76 11.14
C LEU A 298 24.50 -0.59 11.28
N GLU A 299 24.86 0.06 10.17
CA GLU A 299 25.74 1.26 10.20
C GLU A 299 25.04 2.52 10.75
N LYS A 300 23.76 2.72 10.45
CA LYS A 300 22.99 3.92 10.89
C LYS A 300 21.62 3.54 11.46
N PRO A 301 21.56 2.88 12.63
CA PRO A 301 20.34 2.22 13.10
C PRO A 301 19.22 3.20 13.53
N ILE A 302 19.58 4.43 13.92
CA ILE A 302 18.60 5.40 14.43
C ILE A 302 18.02 6.23 13.27
N VAL A 303 18.86 6.89 12.49
CA VAL A 303 18.45 7.89 11.48
C VAL A 303 18.49 7.38 10.04
N GLY A 304 19.13 6.23 9.79
CA GLY A 304 19.32 5.67 8.46
C GLY A 304 20.19 6.53 7.54
N TRP A 305 20.14 6.23 6.25
CA TRP A 305 20.93 6.90 5.21
C TRP A 305 20.23 8.10 4.56
N GLY A 306 18.92 8.24 4.79
CA GLY A 306 18.04 9.23 4.17
C GLY A 306 16.88 8.58 3.41
N PRO A 307 15.65 9.12 3.50
CA PRO A 307 14.53 8.67 2.66
C PRO A 307 14.88 8.68 1.17
N GLY A 308 14.53 7.62 0.44
CA GLY A 308 14.76 7.48 -1.00
C GLY A 308 16.23 7.33 -1.42
N THR A 309 17.18 7.19 -0.48
CA THR A 309 18.60 7.07 -0.82
C THR A 309 19.07 5.64 -1.06
N TYR A 310 18.22 4.63 -0.82
CA TYR A 310 18.62 3.22 -0.91
C TYR A 310 19.30 2.91 -2.25
N ILE A 311 18.67 3.26 -3.36
CA ILE A 311 19.19 3.01 -4.73
C ILE A 311 20.59 3.59 -4.99
N PHE A 312 20.98 4.63 -4.25
CA PHE A 312 22.27 5.31 -4.41
C PHE A 312 23.34 4.78 -3.44
N GLN A 313 22.91 4.19 -2.32
CA GLN A 313 23.80 3.88 -1.19
C GLN A 313 23.99 2.38 -0.96
N TYR A 314 23.20 1.50 -1.57
CA TYR A 314 23.23 0.07 -1.24
C TYR A 314 24.43 -0.70 -1.85
N ALA A 315 25.01 -0.22 -2.95
CA ALA A 315 26.06 -0.95 -3.69
C ALA A 315 27.30 -1.30 -2.83
N PRO A 316 27.84 -0.43 -1.96
CA PRO A 316 28.95 -0.78 -1.06
C PRO A 316 28.62 -1.87 -0.02
N PHE A 317 27.32 -2.14 0.21
CA PHE A 317 26.84 -3.12 1.19
C PHE A 317 26.53 -4.49 0.55
N GLN A 318 26.80 -4.63 -0.75
CA GLN A 318 26.55 -5.85 -1.50
C GLN A 318 27.73 -6.80 -1.35
N LEU A 319 27.50 -7.96 -0.73
CA LEU A 319 28.53 -8.98 -0.54
C LEU A 319 28.75 -9.76 -1.84
N SER A 320 30.01 -10.07 -2.17
CA SER A 320 30.34 -10.70 -3.45
C SER A 320 29.76 -12.09 -3.63
N ASN A 321 29.54 -12.82 -2.54
CA ASN A 321 28.92 -14.14 -2.51
C ASN A 321 27.38 -14.10 -2.55
N GLU A 322 26.76 -12.93 -2.39
CA GLU A 322 25.30 -12.74 -2.45
C GLU A 322 24.85 -12.13 -3.79
N MET A 323 25.81 -11.74 -4.65
CA MET A 323 25.52 -11.16 -5.96
C MET A 323 24.93 -12.19 -6.92
N THR A 324 24.00 -11.72 -7.74
CA THR A 324 23.37 -12.48 -8.82
C THR A 324 23.79 -11.94 -10.18
N ILE A 325 23.42 -12.65 -11.25
CA ILE A 325 23.64 -12.19 -12.64
C ILE A 325 22.96 -10.86 -12.98
N ILE A 326 22.00 -10.40 -12.17
CA ILE A 326 21.27 -9.13 -12.36
C ILE A 326 21.61 -8.07 -11.29
N SER A 327 22.57 -8.35 -10.41
CA SER A 327 23.05 -7.35 -9.45
C SER A 327 23.72 -6.18 -10.18
N THR A 328 23.54 -4.98 -9.63
CA THR A 328 24.08 -3.75 -10.22
C THR A 328 24.75 -2.90 -9.15
N ASN A 329 25.90 -2.32 -9.53
CA ASN A 329 26.64 -1.34 -8.71
C ASN A 329 26.38 0.10 -9.17
N THR A 330 25.51 0.27 -10.18
CA THR A 330 25.10 1.59 -10.67
C THR A 330 23.76 1.96 -10.05
N SER A 331 23.49 3.26 -9.88
CA SER A 331 22.22 3.78 -9.35
C SER A 331 21.04 3.59 -10.33
N SER A 332 20.85 2.36 -10.82
CA SER A 332 19.82 1.96 -11.77
C SER A 332 19.03 0.79 -11.18
N ASN A 333 17.70 0.91 -11.13
CA ASN A 333 16.76 -0.17 -10.81
C ASN A 333 16.92 -0.90 -9.44
N GLY A 334 17.61 -0.32 -8.46
CA GLY A 334 17.78 -0.87 -7.11
C GLY A 334 16.77 -0.32 -6.11
N ASN A 335 15.84 -1.15 -5.61
CA ASN A 335 14.99 -0.80 -4.47
C ASN A 335 15.05 -1.95 -3.47
N ALA A 336 14.93 -1.68 -2.18
CA ALA A 336 14.88 -2.70 -1.14
C ALA A 336 13.71 -3.69 -1.32
N HIS A 337 12.73 -3.44 -2.19
CA HIS A 337 11.60 -4.32 -2.45
C HIS A 337 10.86 -4.71 -1.15
N SER A 338 10.70 -3.75 -0.24
CA SER A 338 9.95 -3.96 1.00
C SER A 338 9.55 -2.61 1.60
N GLU A 339 8.27 -2.44 1.87
CA GLU A 339 7.73 -1.28 2.61
C GLU A 339 8.18 -1.29 4.09
N TYR A 340 8.88 -2.33 4.54
CA TYR A 340 9.32 -2.48 5.94
C TYR A 340 10.84 -2.41 6.09
N ILE A 341 11.57 -3.13 5.22
CA ILE A 341 13.04 -3.18 5.26
C ILE A 341 13.65 -1.92 4.62
N GLY A 342 13.03 -1.37 3.57
CA GLY A 342 13.50 -0.12 2.95
C GLY A 342 13.59 1.04 3.94
N PRO A 343 12.50 1.38 4.66
CA PRO A 343 12.53 2.42 5.69
C PRO A 343 13.52 2.16 6.82
N LEU A 344 13.89 0.89 7.08
CA LEU A 344 14.86 0.53 8.10
C LEU A 344 16.27 1.01 7.70
N ALA A 345 16.66 0.78 6.45
CA ALA A 345 17.93 1.28 5.91
C ALA A 345 17.93 2.81 5.74
N GLU A 346 16.81 3.38 5.29
CA GLU A 346 16.73 4.79 4.89
C GLU A 346 16.40 5.74 6.04
N SER A 347 15.64 5.31 7.04
CA SER A 347 15.16 6.17 8.14
C SER A 347 15.30 5.52 9.52
N GLY A 348 16.09 4.44 9.60
CA GLY A 348 16.37 3.71 10.83
C GLY A 348 15.14 3.03 11.44
N VAL A 349 15.33 2.51 12.65
CA VAL A 349 14.28 1.78 13.38
C VAL A 349 13.03 2.63 13.61
N LEU A 350 13.20 3.92 13.87
CA LEU A 350 12.08 4.84 14.08
C LEU A 350 11.30 5.10 12.78
N GLY A 351 11.95 5.06 11.62
CA GLY A 351 11.28 5.12 10.32
C GLY A 351 10.30 3.98 10.13
N THR A 352 10.78 2.75 10.30
CA THR A 352 9.92 1.55 10.20
C THR A 352 8.84 1.53 11.28
N LEU A 353 9.16 1.86 12.53
CA LEU A 353 8.18 1.86 13.63
C LEU A 353 7.05 2.88 13.42
N THR A 354 7.36 4.08 12.94
CA THR A 354 6.32 5.09 12.68
C THR A 354 5.41 4.70 11.52
N PHE A 355 5.94 4.02 10.49
CA PHE A 355 5.12 3.45 9.42
C PHE A 355 4.22 2.31 9.93
N LEU A 356 4.79 1.36 10.69
CA LEU A 356 4.03 0.27 11.33
C LEU A 356 2.93 0.80 12.25
N MET A 357 3.19 1.90 12.97
CA MET A 357 2.19 2.56 13.81
C MET A 357 0.97 3.01 12.99
N ILE A 358 1.15 3.54 11.77
CA ILE A 358 0.03 3.90 10.88
C ILE A 358 -0.80 2.65 10.55
N VAL A 359 -0.13 1.57 10.12
CA VAL A 359 -0.79 0.30 9.75
C VAL A 359 -1.55 -0.29 10.93
N ILE A 360 -0.90 -0.44 12.08
CA ILE A 360 -1.52 -1.02 13.28
C ILE A 360 -2.74 -0.20 13.72
N ILE A 361 -2.61 1.13 13.78
CA ILE A 361 -3.69 1.99 14.24
C ILE A 361 -4.86 2.01 13.25
N VAL A 362 -4.62 2.04 11.94
CA VAL A 362 -5.74 2.02 10.98
C VAL A 362 -6.50 0.70 11.02
N PHE A 363 -5.81 -0.44 11.10
CA PHE A 363 -6.46 -1.74 11.24
C PHE A 363 -7.20 -1.84 12.57
N TYR A 364 -6.61 -1.37 13.68
CA TYR A 364 -7.27 -1.36 14.98
C TYR A 364 -8.55 -0.51 14.97
N ARG A 365 -8.46 0.74 14.51
CA ARG A 365 -9.61 1.67 14.45
C ARG A 365 -10.69 1.17 13.49
N GLY A 366 -10.29 0.68 12.32
CA GLY A 366 -11.20 0.09 11.33
C GLY A 366 -11.89 -1.17 11.87
N SER A 367 -11.17 -2.05 12.58
CA SER A 367 -11.73 -3.24 13.23
C SER A 367 -12.78 -2.85 14.28
N LEU A 368 -12.46 -1.89 15.15
CA LEU A 368 -13.42 -1.39 16.14
C LEU A 368 -14.67 -0.80 15.48
N LEU A 369 -14.49 -0.05 14.39
CA LEU A 369 -15.58 0.54 13.64
C LEU A 369 -16.44 -0.54 12.96
N TYR A 370 -15.84 -1.57 12.38
CA TYR A 370 -16.56 -2.71 11.79
C TYR A 370 -17.54 -3.37 12.77
N HIS A 371 -17.11 -3.56 14.02
CA HIS A 371 -17.95 -4.20 15.05
C HIS A 371 -19.10 -3.30 15.52
N LYS A 372 -18.99 -1.98 15.34
CA LYS A 372 -20.00 -0.98 15.73
C LYS A 372 -20.99 -0.64 14.62
N LEU A 373 -20.62 -0.87 13.36
CA LEU A 373 -21.45 -0.54 12.21
C LEU A 373 -22.38 -1.70 11.85
N GLU A 374 -23.46 -1.34 11.14
CA GLU A 374 -24.42 -2.27 10.56
C GLU A 374 -24.67 -1.94 9.08
N GLY A 375 -25.33 -2.87 8.37
CA GLY A 375 -25.76 -2.70 6.99
C GLY A 375 -24.63 -2.37 6.00
N GLU A 376 -24.90 -1.44 5.07
CA GLU A 376 -23.98 -1.07 3.98
C GLU A 376 -22.64 -0.52 4.51
N LYS A 377 -22.67 0.31 5.56
CA LYS A 377 -21.46 0.92 6.14
C LYS A 377 -20.51 -0.13 6.69
N LYS A 378 -21.04 -1.18 7.33
CA LYS A 378 -20.25 -2.32 7.83
C LYS A 378 -19.55 -3.05 6.69
N THR A 379 -20.28 -3.30 5.60
CA THR A 379 -19.75 -3.94 4.39
C THR A 379 -18.64 -3.10 3.76
N VAL A 380 -18.83 -1.78 3.64
CA VAL A 380 -17.81 -0.86 3.09
C VAL A 380 -16.52 -0.93 3.91
N ILE A 381 -16.60 -0.80 5.24
CA ILE A 381 -15.42 -0.88 6.10
C ILE A 381 -14.71 -2.23 5.99
N LEU A 382 -15.47 -3.34 6.00
CA LEU A 382 -14.88 -4.68 5.89
C LEU A 382 -14.06 -4.81 4.61
N PHE A 383 -14.66 -4.56 3.45
CA PHE A 383 -13.97 -4.76 2.18
C PHE A 383 -12.87 -3.72 1.93
N THR A 384 -12.98 -2.52 2.50
CA THR A 384 -11.90 -1.52 2.49
C THR A 384 -10.70 -1.98 3.33
N LEU A 385 -10.94 -2.59 4.50
CA LEU A 385 -9.88 -3.20 5.31
C LEU A 385 -9.23 -4.38 4.59
N LEU A 386 -10.01 -5.22 3.91
CA LEU A 386 -9.48 -6.33 3.13
C LEU A 386 -8.62 -5.85 1.96
N GLY A 387 -9.07 -4.84 1.21
CA GLY A 387 -8.30 -4.25 0.13
C GLY A 387 -7.04 -3.53 0.61
N LEU A 388 -7.05 -2.94 1.82
CA LEU A 388 -5.84 -2.39 2.43
C LEU A 388 -4.89 -3.51 2.91
N PHE A 389 -5.44 -4.62 3.39
CA PHE A 389 -4.68 -5.75 3.91
C PHE A 389 -3.90 -6.48 2.82
N THR A 390 -4.48 -6.60 1.61
CA THR A 390 -3.75 -7.17 0.48
C THR A 390 -2.47 -6.39 0.21
N TYR A 391 -2.52 -5.06 0.23
CA TYR A 391 -1.33 -4.23 0.04
C TYR A 391 -0.31 -4.35 1.17
N VAL A 392 -0.75 -4.34 2.44
CA VAL A 392 0.14 -4.51 3.59
C VAL A 392 0.92 -5.82 3.49
N LEU A 393 0.27 -6.91 3.05
CA LEU A 393 0.96 -8.17 2.81
C LEU A 393 1.87 -8.13 1.58
N HIS A 394 1.41 -7.51 0.48
CA HIS A 394 2.21 -7.34 -0.72
C HIS A 394 3.49 -6.53 -0.46
N GLY A 395 3.42 -5.57 0.47
CA GLY A 395 4.50 -4.70 0.91
C GLY A 395 5.65 -5.41 1.63
N PHE A 396 5.49 -6.68 2.03
CA PHE A 396 6.62 -7.45 2.56
C PHE A 396 7.66 -7.74 1.49
N MET A 397 7.20 -7.99 0.26
CA MET A 397 8.02 -8.41 -0.88
C MET A 397 8.24 -7.31 -1.92
N ASN A 398 7.58 -6.15 -1.76
CA ASN A 398 7.65 -5.05 -2.71
C ASN A 398 7.43 -3.71 -2.00
N ASN A 399 7.67 -2.62 -2.71
CA ASN A 399 7.33 -1.28 -2.26
C ASN A 399 6.90 -0.38 -3.42
N TYR A 400 5.72 0.21 -3.27
CA TYR A 400 5.02 1.00 -4.29
C TYR A 400 4.35 2.26 -3.73
N LEU A 401 4.50 2.58 -2.44
CA LEU A 401 3.96 3.81 -1.84
C LEU A 401 4.71 5.08 -2.26
N ASP A 402 5.71 4.96 -3.11
CA ASP A 402 6.38 6.04 -3.85
C ASP A 402 5.74 6.30 -5.22
N THR A 403 4.86 5.42 -5.69
CA THR A 403 4.12 5.55 -6.96
C THR A 403 2.68 6.03 -6.73
N ASP A 404 2.11 6.71 -7.71
CA ASP A 404 0.70 7.10 -7.68
C ASP A 404 -0.23 5.87 -7.63
N LYS A 405 0.09 4.83 -8.40
CA LYS A 405 -0.69 3.59 -8.57
C LYS A 405 -1.15 2.98 -7.25
N LEU A 406 -0.27 2.92 -6.26
CA LEU A 406 -0.59 2.29 -4.97
C LEU A 406 -0.79 3.33 -3.86
N SER A 407 -0.18 4.52 -3.96
CA SER A 407 -0.41 5.59 -2.99
C SER A 407 -1.86 6.10 -2.99
N VAL A 408 -2.47 6.22 -4.17
CA VAL A 408 -3.87 6.65 -4.31
C VAL A 408 -4.79 5.71 -3.53
N PRO A 409 -4.87 4.40 -3.80
CA PRO A 409 -5.73 3.51 -3.02
C PRO A 409 -5.30 3.40 -1.55
N PHE A 410 -4.00 3.32 -1.24
CA PHE A 410 -3.54 3.18 0.15
C PHE A 410 -4.03 4.31 1.04
N TRP A 411 -3.69 5.56 0.70
CA TRP A 411 -4.09 6.73 1.49
C TRP A 411 -5.60 6.97 1.43
N GLY A 412 -6.23 6.75 0.27
CA GLY A 412 -7.67 6.91 0.09
C GLY A 412 -8.50 5.92 0.90
N PHE A 413 -8.06 4.67 1.03
CA PHE A 413 -8.75 3.66 1.84
C PHE A 413 -8.62 4.01 3.33
N ILE A 414 -7.43 4.43 3.77
CA ILE A 414 -7.20 4.94 5.12
C ILE A 414 -8.08 6.16 5.41
N ALA A 415 -8.18 7.10 4.46
CA ALA A 415 -9.03 8.28 4.55
C ALA A 415 -10.52 7.92 4.71
N LEU A 416 -11.01 6.95 3.94
CA LEU A 416 -12.39 6.47 4.04
C LEU A 416 -12.68 5.91 5.44
N ILE A 417 -11.78 5.07 5.97
CA ILE A 417 -11.92 4.49 7.32
C ILE A 417 -11.97 5.61 8.37
N VAL A 418 -11.05 6.57 8.30
CA VAL A 418 -10.98 7.70 9.26
C VAL A 418 -12.21 8.60 9.17
N ALA A 419 -12.64 8.97 7.96
CA ALA A 419 -13.83 9.79 7.76
C ALA A 419 -15.09 9.09 8.31
N MET A 420 -15.21 7.77 8.11
CA MET A 420 -16.32 7.00 8.66
C MET A 420 -16.26 6.86 10.19
N ASP A 421 -15.09 6.70 10.80
CA ASP A 421 -14.93 6.65 12.27
C ASP A 421 -15.31 7.99 12.91
N VAL A 422 -14.83 9.11 12.34
CA VAL A 422 -15.16 10.47 12.80
C VAL A 422 -16.66 10.74 12.65
N ASN A 423 -17.26 10.42 11.50
CA ASN A 423 -18.69 10.63 11.26
C ASN A 423 -19.57 9.75 12.16
N TYR A 424 -19.12 8.54 12.51
CA TYR A 424 -19.83 7.68 13.44
C TYR A 424 -19.88 8.29 14.86
N LYS A 425 -18.77 8.85 15.35
CA LYS A 425 -18.69 9.50 16.67
C LYS A 425 -19.49 10.81 16.77
N LYS A 426 -19.66 11.53 15.65
CA LYS A 426 -20.44 12.78 15.61
C LYS A 426 -21.95 12.54 15.56
N SER A 427 -22.39 11.32 15.26
CA SER A 427 -23.82 11.02 15.17
C SER A 427 -24.48 11.17 16.53
N PRO A 428 -25.56 11.98 16.68
CA PRO A 428 -26.22 12.23 17.96
C PRO A 428 -26.81 10.96 18.61
N LEU A 429 -26.96 9.88 17.84
CA LEU A 429 -27.39 8.56 18.33
C LEU A 429 -26.27 7.77 19.03
N ASN A 430 -25.01 8.21 18.95
CA ASN A 430 -23.85 7.55 19.55
C ASN A 430 -22.86 8.59 20.10
N PRO A 431 -23.22 9.34 21.16
CA PRO A 431 -22.28 10.27 21.78
C PRO A 431 -21.01 9.54 22.22
N PRO A 432 -19.84 10.20 22.23
CA PRO A 432 -18.66 9.64 22.86
C PRO A 432 -19.05 9.23 24.28
N LYS A 433 -18.70 8.00 24.68
CA LYS A 433 -18.72 7.58 26.08
C LYS A 433 -17.65 8.39 26.82
N GLY A 434 -17.94 9.66 27.08
CA GLY A 434 -17.21 10.54 27.97
C GLY A 434 -17.98 10.58 29.28
N ASP A 435 -17.25 10.21 30.33
CA ASP A 435 -17.56 10.40 31.74
C ASP A 435 -18.78 9.65 32.26
N LEU A 436 -18.49 8.57 32.99
CA LEU A 436 -19.41 8.00 33.97
C LEU A 436 -20.03 9.17 34.76
N PRO A 437 -21.36 9.31 34.80
CA PRO A 437 -21.94 10.22 35.76
C PRO A 437 -21.50 9.74 37.14
N ASN A 438 -20.87 10.62 37.92
CA ASN A 438 -20.69 10.42 39.35
C ASN A 438 -22.08 10.32 39.99
N THR A 439 -22.71 9.14 39.92
CA THR A 439 -23.94 8.82 40.62
C THR A 439 -23.60 8.36 42.02
N LEU A 440 -23.04 9.26 42.83
CA LEU A 440 -22.93 9.13 44.28
C LEU A 440 -22.97 10.55 44.87
N GLY A 441 -24.17 11.11 45.00
CA GLY A 441 -24.35 12.38 45.70
C GLY A 441 -25.59 13.15 45.30
N ASP A 442 -26.79 12.55 45.39
CA ASP A 442 -28.03 13.30 45.68
C ASP A 442 -29.24 12.39 45.98
N MET A 443 -29.03 11.41 46.87
CA MET A 443 -30.14 10.69 47.52
C MET A 443 -30.20 11.00 49.01
N ASN A 444 -30.13 12.28 49.38
CA ASN A 444 -30.50 12.74 50.72
C ASN A 444 -31.13 14.13 50.65
N ASN A 445 -32.38 14.19 50.16
CA ASN A 445 -33.35 15.13 50.73
C ASN A 445 -34.79 14.74 50.37
N LYS A 446 -35.31 13.78 51.15
CA LYS A 446 -36.73 13.75 51.52
C LYS A 446 -36.80 13.80 53.05
N LYS A 447 -37.27 14.92 53.58
CA LYS A 447 -38.10 15.09 54.79
C LYS A 447 -37.85 16.48 55.40
N ASN A 448 -38.69 17.44 55.05
CA ASN A 448 -39.63 18.11 55.96
C ASN A 448 -40.52 19.07 55.18
#